data_AF-A0A9E2KCI6-F1
#
_entry.id   AF-A0A9E2KCI6-F1
#
_cell.length_a   1.000
_cell.length_b   1.000
_cell.length_c   1.000
_cell.angle_alpha   90.00
_cell.angle_beta   90.00
_cell.angle_gamma   90.00
#
_symmetry.space_group_name_H-M   'P 1'
#
loop_
_entity.id
_entity.type
_entity.pdbx_description
1 polymer ?
#
loop_
_entity_poly.entity_id
_entity_poly.type
_entity_poly.pdbx_seq_one_letter_code
_entity_poly.pdbx_strand_id
1 'polypeptide(L)'
;ARDLKGHHGNIIAVIGDGSLSGGEAYEGLNNAAASGKNIIILVNDNDMSIAENYGGLYQNLALLRQTEGRAENNFFKALGFDYYYVKEGNNIEALIEAFSKVKDINHPVVIHMHTIKGKGYQDAEENKEAFHWVMPFDLETKEPLVQVNRDETYSSLADKFLSEKASKDNKIIGITAATPAIVGLSSFRNEHKAQYIDVGIAEEHAVAFASAIASQGGKPVLGLMSSFVQRTYDQLSQDLAINNNPALIMIYGGGISGGDVTHLGVFDIPLIANIPNIVYLAPTNKEEYLAMMEWGIEQDKYPVAIRVPNMQVVSTGKNVKADFSHLNTYEKVIEGSEVAVIGLGSFYHLGEKVHKKLKETTGINATLINPRFISGIDEVLLTDLLENHKLVITLEDGILDGGFGEKISRFYGDKKMKVLNFGATKEFTDRVPLEELYKRYHLTDELILSDIKEALK
;
A
#
# COMPACT_ATOMS: atom_id res chain seq x y z
N ALA A 1 -22.39 7.91 22.14
CA ALA A 1 -22.14 7.03 23.31
C ALA A 1 -22.13 7.79 24.64
N ARG A 2 -21.28 8.82 24.83
CA ARG A 2 -21.25 9.66 26.06
C ARG A 2 -22.63 10.13 26.50
N ASP A 3 -23.37 10.79 25.61
CA ASP A 3 -24.69 11.36 25.90
C ASP A 3 -25.72 10.30 26.29
N LEU A 4 -25.71 9.14 25.63
CA LEU A 4 -26.61 8.02 25.94
C LEU A 4 -26.36 7.44 27.34
N LYS A 5 -25.14 7.58 27.87
CA LYS A 5 -24.80 7.20 29.25
C LYS A 5 -25.13 8.30 30.27
N GLY A 6 -25.65 9.46 29.83
CA GLY A 6 -25.84 10.62 30.70
C GLY A 6 -24.53 11.21 31.23
N HIS A 7 -23.40 10.90 30.59
CA HIS A 7 -22.10 11.41 30.99
C HIS A 7 -21.88 12.82 30.44
N HIS A 8 -21.06 13.59 31.14
CA HIS A 8 -20.59 14.91 30.72
C HIS A 8 -19.08 14.89 30.52
N GLY A 9 -18.59 15.64 29.54
CA GLY A 9 -17.17 15.72 29.21
C GLY A 9 -16.95 16.10 27.75
N ASN A 10 -15.81 16.69 27.44
CA ASN A 10 -15.48 17.13 26.08
C ASN A 10 -15.00 15.95 25.23
N ILE A 11 -15.53 15.82 24.01
CA ILE A 11 -14.98 14.94 22.98
C ILE A 11 -14.11 15.80 22.07
N ILE A 12 -12.83 15.47 21.97
CA ILE A 12 -11.85 16.25 21.21
C ILE A 12 -11.26 15.36 20.12
N ALA A 13 -11.27 15.83 18.88
CA ALA A 13 -10.59 15.20 17.76
C ALA A 13 -9.49 16.15 17.26
N VAL A 14 -8.28 15.64 17.03
CA VAL A 14 -7.19 16.40 16.42
C VAL A 14 -6.96 15.84 15.03
N ILE A 15 -6.94 16.71 14.03
CA ILE A 15 -6.80 16.32 12.62
C ILE A 15 -5.83 17.26 11.90
N GLY A 16 -4.91 16.70 11.13
CA GLY A 16 -4.00 17.48 10.27
C GLY A 16 -4.71 17.97 9.02
N ASP A 17 -4.23 19.05 8.42
CA ASP A 17 -4.72 19.60 7.16
C ASP A 17 -4.65 18.58 6.01
N GLY A 18 -3.57 17.80 5.90
CA GLY A 18 -3.48 16.71 4.93
C GLY A 18 -4.58 15.66 5.10
N SER A 19 -4.88 15.28 6.35
CA SER A 19 -5.93 14.29 6.67
C SER A 19 -7.34 14.81 6.42
N LEU A 20 -7.56 16.13 6.41
CA LEU A 20 -8.85 16.71 6.02
C LEU A 20 -9.20 16.44 4.55
N SER A 21 -8.23 16.09 3.69
CA SER A 21 -8.52 15.75 2.29
C SER A 21 -9.17 14.39 2.10
N GLY A 22 -9.11 13.49 3.10
CA GLY A 22 -9.70 12.15 3.00
C GLY A 22 -11.22 12.16 3.11
N GLY A 23 -11.88 11.33 2.30
CA GLY A 23 -13.35 11.28 2.23
C GLY A 23 -14.01 11.03 3.58
N GLU A 24 -13.47 10.10 4.37
CA GLU A 24 -13.95 9.77 5.72
C GLU A 24 -13.92 11.00 6.66
N ALA A 25 -12.96 11.91 6.49
CA ALA A 25 -12.90 13.15 7.28
C ALA A 25 -14.06 14.09 6.93
N TYR A 26 -14.41 14.25 5.65
CA TYR A 26 -15.58 15.04 5.23
C TYR A 26 -16.88 14.45 5.77
N GLU A 27 -17.04 13.12 5.69
CA GLU A 27 -18.20 12.43 6.25
C GLU A 27 -18.28 12.61 7.77
N GLY A 28 -17.14 12.48 8.47
CA GLY A 28 -17.02 12.73 9.89
C GLY A 28 -17.42 14.15 10.28
N LEU A 29 -16.92 15.17 9.55
CA LEU A 29 -17.29 16.57 9.76
C LEU A 29 -18.78 16.81 9.54
N ASN A 30 -19.33 16.30 8.44
CA ASN A 30 -20.74 16.45 8.11
C ASN A 30 -21.64 15.84 9.21
N ASN A 31 -21.34 14.62 9.66
CA ASN A 31 -22.10 13.94 10.71
C ASN A 31 -21.90 14.59 12.09
N ALA A 32 -20.71 15.08 12.39
CA ALA A 32 -20.43 15.81 13.62
C ALA A 32 -21.26 17.09 13.71
N ALA A 33 -21.30 17.90 12.64
CA ALA A 33 -22.13 19.09 12.58
C ALA A 33 -23.63 18.75 12.72
N ALA A 34 -24.12 17.77 11.95
CA ALA A 34 -25.52 17.36 11.97
C ALA A 34 -25.97 16.83 13.34
N SER A 35 -25.06 16.27 14.14
CA SER A 35 -25.38 15.73 15.47
C SER A 35 -25.84 16.81 16.47
N GLY A 36 -25.37 18.05 16.30
CA GLY A 36 -25.58 19.14 17.26
C GLY A 36 -25.05 18.86 18.67
N LYS A 37 -24.15 17.86 18.84
CA LYS A 37 -23.62 17.45 20.14
C LYS A 37 -22.26 18.08 20.42
N ASN A 38 -21.82 18.05 21.69
CA ASN A 38 -20.45 18.44 22.05
C ASN A 38 -19.44 17.56 21.31
N ILE A 39 -18.67 18.22 20.44
CA ILE A 39 -17.44 17.76 19.82
C ILE A 39 -16.59 19.00 19.48
N ILE A 40 -15.30 18.94 19.82
CA ILE A 40 -14.32 19.99 19.54
C ILE A 40 -13.29 19.42 18.58
N ILE A 41 -13.19 19.99 17.39
CA ILE A 41 -12.27 19.55 16.35
C ILE A 41 -11.11 20.53 16.28
N LEU A 42 -9.91 20.05 16.56
CA LEU A 42 -8.67 20.80 16.48
C LEU A 42 -8.03 20.51 15.12
N VAL A 43 -8.15 21.45 14.19
CA VAL A 43 -7.48 21.39 12.89
C VAL A 43 -6.06 21.91 13.07
N ASN A 44 -5.09 21.01 12.95
CA ASN A 44 -3.66 21.31 12.96
C ASN A 44 -3.19 21.56 11.52
N ASP A 45 -3.28 22.81 11.08
CA ASP A 45 -2.90 23.23 9.72
C ASP A 45 -1.44 23.68 9.70
N ASN A 46 -0.59 22.88 9.05
CA ASN A 46 0.83 23.19 8.84
C ASN A 46 1.18 23.38 7.36
N ASP A 47 0.15 23.48 6.50
CA ASP A 47 0.23 23.64 5.05
C ASP A 47 0.96 22.49 4.34
N MET A 48 0.90 21.28 4.90
CA MET A 48 1.58 20.11 4.33
C MET A 48 0.97 18.77 4.77
N SER A 49 0.90 17.83 3.81
CA SER A 49 0.64 16.40 4.07
C SER A 49 1.98 15.69 4.30
N ILE A 50 2.32 14.64 3.54
CA ILE A 50 3.70 14.16 3.41
C ILE A 50 4.45 15.08 2.44
N ALA A 51 3.95 15.15 1.21
CA ALA A 51 4.31 16.15 0.21
C ALA A 51 3.42 17.40 0.34
N GLU A 52 3.59 18.35 -0.59
CA GLU A 52 2.70 19.51 -0.72
C GLU A 52 1.23 19.08 -0.82
N ASN A 53 0.34 19.92 -0.29
CA ASN A 53 -1.10 19.64 -0.28
C ASN A 53 -1.72 19.83 -1.67
N TYR A 54 -2.55 18.87 -2.09
CA TYR A 54 -3.30 18.92 -3.36
C TYR A 54 -4.81 18.85 -3.13
N GLY A 55 -5.54 19.80 -3.71
CA GLY A 55 -7.01 19.82 -3.67
C GLY A 55 -7.62 21.22 -3.47
N GLY A 56 -8.93 21.34 -3.68
CA GLY A 56 -9.64 22.62 -3.58
C GLY A 56 -9.76 23.17 -2.15
N LEU A 57 -9.73 22.31 -1.13
CA LEU A 57 -9.86 22.70 0.28
C LEU A 57 -8.78 23.69 0.73
N TYR A 58 -7.54 23.47 0.28
CA TYR A 58 -6.38 24.20 0.75
C TYR A 58 -6.40 25.68 0.36
N GLN A 59 -7.10 26.04 -0.72
CA GLN A 59 -7.35 27.45 -1.06
C GLN A 59 -8.20 28.15 0.02
N ASN A 60 -9.20 27.44 0.57
CA ASN A 60 -10.01 27.99 1.66
C ASN A 60 -9.21 28.05 2.96
N LEU A 61 -8.41 27.04 3.29
CA LEU A 61 -7.53 27.07 4.46
C LEU A 61 -6.53 28.23 4.36
N ALA A 62 -5.89 28.44 3.21
CA ALA A 62 -5.00 29.57 2.96
C ALA A 62 -5.71 30.93 3.13
N LEU A 63 -6.93 31.07 2.60
CA LEU A 63 -7.75 32.27 2.80
C LEU A 63 -8.07 32.50 4.29
N LEU A 64 -8.41 31.45 5.03
CA LEU A 64 -8.66 31.52 6.47
C LEU A 64 -7.39 31.91 7.23
N ARG A 65 -6.21 31.41 6.84
CA ARG A 65 -4.93 31.84 7.43
C ARG A 65 -4.66 33.33 7.18
N GLN A 66 -4.82 33.78 5.93
CA GLN A 66 -4.57 35.17 5.51
C GLN A 66 -5.52 36.17 6.19
N THR A 67 -6.78 35.77 6.42
CA THR A 67 -7.81 36.62 7.02
C THR A 67 -7.92 36.47 8.54
N GLU A 68 -7.04 35.69 9.16
CA GLU A 68 -7.10 35.33 10.58
C GLU A 68 -8.49 34.78 10.97
N GLY A 69 -9.06 33.93 10.10
CA GLY A 69 -10.34 33.27 10.28
C GLY A 69 -11.58 34.13 9.98
N ARG A 70 -11.40 35.36 9.49
CA ARG A 70 -12.50 36.33 9.29
C ARG A 70 -13.17 36.25 7.92
N ALA A 71 -12.66 35.44 6.99
CA ALA A 71 -13.29 35.24 5.69
C ALA A 71 -14.74 34.76 5.85
N GLU A 72 -15.65 35.37 5.08
CA GLU A 72 -17.06 34.93 5.00
C GLU A 72 -17.16 33.54 4.37
N ASN A 73 -16.36 33.30 3.32
CA ASN A 73 -16.21 31.98 2.74
C ASN A 73 -15.37 31.09 3.68
N ASN A 74 -16.04 30.31 4.51
CA ASN A 74 -15.43 29.45 5.51
C ASN A 74 -16.05 28.05 5.43
N PHE A 75 -15.24 27.07 5.02
CA PHE A 75 -15.66 25.69 4.84
C PHE A 75 -16.32 25.09 6.09
N PHE A 76 -15.75 25.33 7.28
CA PHE A 76 -16.27 24.78 8.52
C PHE A 76 -17.60 25.42 8.93
N LYS A 77 -17.72 26.74 8.77
CA LYS A 77 -18.99 27.44 9.03
C LYS A 77 -20.09 27.00 8.06
N ALA A 78 -19.75 26.72 6.80
CA ALA A 78 -20.70 26.23 5.80
C ALA A 78 -21.30 24.87 6.19
N LEU A 79 -20.56 24.03 6.90
CA LEU A 79 -21.06 22.76 7.46
C LEU A 79 -21.89 22.96 8.75
N GLY A 80 -21.82 24.13 9.39
CA GLY A 80 -22.58 24.46 10.60
C GLY A 80 -21.77 24.44 11.90
N PHE A 81 -20.44 24.46 11.83
CA PHE A 81 -19.59 24.57 13.02
C PHE A 81 -19.45 26.01 13.50
N ASP A 82 -19.41 26.19 14.81
CA ASP A 82 -18.77 27.35 15.42
C ASP A 82 -17.27 27.27 15.15
N TYR A 83 -16.66 28.40 14.75
CA TYR A 83 -15.30 28.41 14.22
C TYR A 83 -14.43 29.45 14.93
N TYR A 84 -13.28 28.97 15.41
CA TYR A 84 -12.23 29.77 16.04
C TYR A 84 -10.92 29.57 15.29
N TYR A 85 -10.17 30.65 15.09
CA TYR A 85 -8.85 30.59 14.46
C TYR A 85 -7.76 30.98 15.47
N VAL A 86 -6.67 30.21 15.48
CA VAL A 86 -5.47 30.46 16.28
C VAL A 86 -4.29 30.62 15.33
N LYS A 87 -3.85 31.86 15.14
CA LYS A 87 -2.74 32.22 14.25
C LYS A 87 -1.40 31.62 14.69
N GLU A 88 -1.17 31.57 16.00
CA GLU A 88 0.05 31.07 16.62
C GLU A 88 -0.19 29.70 17.26
N GLY A 89 -0.38 28.65 16.44
CA GLY A 89 -0.63 27.30 16.93
C GLY A 89 0.54 26.64 17.67
N ASN A 90 1.72 27.27 17.69
CA ASN A 90 2.87 26.87 18.50
C ASN A 90 3.01 27.69 19.82
N ASN A 91 2.08 28.62 20.10
CA ASN A 91 2.06 29.44 21.31
C ASN A 91 1.10 28.83 22.34
N ILE A 92 1.64 28.36 23.48
CA ILE A 92 0.87 27.64 24.50
C ILE A 92 -0.18 28.55 25.14
N GLU A 93 0.14 29.80 25.42
CA GLU A 93 -0.78 30.78 26.01
C GLU A 93 -1.97 31.05 25.08
N ALA A 94 -1.72 31.19 23.78
CA ALA A 94 -2.78 31.37 22.78
C ALA A 94 -3.69 30.13 22.69
N LEU A 95 -3.11 28.93 22.75
CA LEU A 95 -3.87 27.67 22.77
C LEU A 95 -4.73 27.54 24.03
N ILE A 96 -4.17 27.86 25.22
CA ILE A 96 -4.91 27.84 26.48
C ILE A 96 -6.10 28.80 26.42
N GLU A 97 -5.91 30.01 25.88
CA GLU A 97 -6.99 30.98 25.71
C GLU A 97 -8.10 30.44 24.81
N ALA A 98 -7.75 29.90 23.63
CA ALA A 98 -8.71 29.34 22.69
C ALA A 98 -9.46 28.13 23.27
N PHE A 99 -8.74 27.19 23.89
CA PHE A 99 -9.34 25.99 24.48
C PHE A 99 -10.25 26.33 25.65
N SER A 100 -9.90 27.34 26.45
CA SER A 100 -10.74 27.79 27.57
C SER A 100 -12.08 28.36 27.10
N LYS A 101 -12.14 28.98 25.92
CA LYS A 101 -13.39 29.54 25.35
C LYS A 101 -14.39 28.47 24.93
N VAL A 102 -13.91 27.31 24.50
CA VAL A 102 -14.75 26.24 23.95
C VAL A 102 -14.89 25.05 24.91
N LYS A 103 -14.21 25.11 26.05
CA LYS A 103 -14.31 24.09 27.10
C LYS A 103 -15.77 23.99 27.56
N ASP A 104 -16.29 22.77 27.57
CA ASP A 104 -17.66 22.44 28.00
C ASP A 104 -18.77 22.95 27.05
N ILE A 105 -18.42 23.37 25.83
CA ILE A 105 -19.37 23.75 24.77
C ILE A 105 -20.32 22.59 24.44
N ASN A 106 -21.62 22.82 24.29
CA ASN A 106 -22.59 21.72 24.13
C ASN A 106 -22.93 21.36 22.67
N HIS A 107 -22.23 21.96 21.71
CA HIS A 107 -22.47 21.82 20.27
C HIS A 107 -21.13 21.70 19.49
N PRO A 108 -21.15 21.43 18.17
CA PRO A 108 -19.95 21.21 17.38
C PRO A 108 -19.12 22.48 17.16
N VAL A 109 -17.81 22.38 17.40
CA VAL A 109 -16.87 23.50 17.25
C VAL A 109 -15.61 23.05 16.50
N VAL A 110 -15.06 23.94 15.67
CA VAL A 110 -13.73 23.83 15.08
C VAL A 110 -12.81 24.90 15.65
N ILE A 111 -11.63 24.49 16.11
CA ILE A 111 -10.49 25.37 16.35
C ILE A 111 -9.46 25.07 15.27
N HIS A 112 -9.25 26.03 14.38
CA HIS A 112 -8.26 25.95 13.32
C HIS A 112 -6.97 26.64 13.77
N MET A 113 -5.93 25.85 13.97
CA MET A 113 -4.63 26.28 14.48
C MET A 113 -3.60 26.21 13.36
N HIS A 114 -2.85 27.29 13.16
CA HIS A 114 -1.74 27.30 12.21
C HIS A 114 -0.43 26.95 12.92
N THR A 115 0.23 25.88 12.50
CA THR A 115 1.48 25.38 13.11
C THR A 115 2.61 25.27 12.10
N ILE A 116 3.84 25.08 12.60
CA ILE A 116 5.02 24.85 11.78
C ILE A 116 5.39 23.36 11.84
N LYS A 117 5.38 22.68 10.70
CA LYS A 117 5.84 21.29 10.59
C LYS A 117 7.35 21.21 10.87
N GLY A 118 7.77 20.29 11.74
CA GLY A 118 9.16 20.16 12.18
C GLY A 118 9.61 21.19 13.23
N LYS A 119 8.68 21.97 13.81
CA LYS A 119 9.00 23.06 14.74
C LYS A 119 10.00 22.64 15.82
N GLY A 120 11.08 23.40 15.95
CA GLY A 120 12.13 23.18 16.94
C GLY A 120 13.38 22.49 16.39
N TYR A 121 13.35 22.03 15.13
CA TYR A 121 14.52 21.50 14.44
C TYR A 121 14.63 22.10 13.04
N GLN A 122 15.61 23.00 12.85
CA GLN A 122 15.72 23.83 11.65
C GLN A 122 15.74 23.02 10.34
N ASP A 123 16.48 21.91 10.29
CA ASP A 123 16.56 21.09 9.08
C ASP A 123 15.18 20.50 8.70
N ALA A 124 14.35 20.16 9.68
CA ALA A 124 12.99 19.66 9.46
C ALA A 124 11.99 20.77 9.11
N GLU A 125 12.19 21.99 9.63
CA GLU A 125 11.38 23.15 9.24
C GLU A 125 11.63 23.54 7.77
N GLU A 126 12.88 23.42 7.31
CA GLU A 126 13.31 23.71 5.94
C GLU A 126 13.00 22.56 4.96
N ASN A 127 13.17 21.30 5.37
CA ASN A 127 13.03 20.11 4.52
C ASN A 127 11.87 19.20 4.96
N LYS A 128 10.68 19.80 5.12
CA LYS A 128 9.51 19.18 5.75
C LYS A 128 9.05 17.85 5.16
N GLU A 129 9.15 17.64 3.84
CA GLU A 129 8.79 16.37 3.19
C GLU A 129 9.83 15.29 3.54
N ALA A 130 11.12 15.60 3.42
CA ALA A 130 12.21 14.68 3.74
C ALA A 130 12.25 14.30 5.22
N PHE A 131 11.84 15.21 6.11
CA PHE A 131 11.75 14.98 7.56
C PHE A 131 10.38 14.52 8.04
N HIS A 132 9.43 14.22 7.14
CA HIS A 132 8.15 13.62 7.55
C HIS A 132 8.38 12.28 8.27
N TRP A 133 9.31 11.49 7.76
CA TRP A 133 9.82 10.28 8.40
C TRP A 133 11.28 10.06 8.00
N VAL A 134 12.15 9.81 8.98
CA VAL A 134 13.57 9.54 8.77
C VAL A 134 14.03 8.37 9.63
N MET A 135 15.01 7.62 9.14
CA MET A 135 15.71 6.63 9.95
C MET A 135 16.46 7.31 11.09
N PRO A 136 16.73 6.60 12.21
CA PRO A 136 17.53 7.15 13.30
C PRO A 136 18.87 7.70 12.80
N PHE A 137 19.19 8.93 13.19
CA PHE A 137 20.40 9.66 12.82
C PHE A 137 20.90 10.46 14.03
N ASP A 138 22.18 10.81 14.02
CA ASP A 138 22.79 11.63 15.06
C ASP A 138 22.49 13.12 14.81
N LEU A 139 21.95 13.83 15.81
CA LEU A 139 21.48 15.21 15.65
C LEU A 139 22.61 16.23 15.43
N GLU A 140 23.82 15.97 15.94
CA GLU A 140 24.96 16.89 15.82
C GLU A 140 25.69 16.70 14.50
N THR A 141 26.00 15.45 14.16
CA THR A 141 26.77 15.09 12.96
C THR A 141 25.91 14.94 11.71
N LYS A 142 24.58 14.76 11.88
CA LYS A 142 23.60 14.45 10.84
C LYS A 142 23.83 13.10 10.15
N GLU A 143 24.70 12.26 10.71
CA GLU A 143 25.02 10.96 10.14
C GLU A 143 23.95 9.91 10.49
N PRO A 144 23.55 9.05 9.54
CA PRO A 144 22.63 7.95 9.82
C PRO A 144 23.22 7.00 10.87
N LEU A 145 22.45 6.65 11.91
CA LEU A 145 22.82 5.60 12.87
C LEU A 145 22.66 4.20 12.28
N VAL A 146 21.91 4.10 11.18
CA VAL A 146 21.72 2.90 10.40
C VAL A 146 22.14 3.20 8.97
N GLN A 147 23.15 2.49 8.47
CA GLN A 147 23.53 2.59 7.06
C GLN A 147 22.48 1.89 6.21
N VAL A 148 21.75 2.68 5.43
CA VAL A 148 20.82 2.17 4.42
C VAL A 148 21.58 2.10 3.10
N ASN A 149 21.58 0.94 2.47
CA ASN A 149 22.22 0.76 1.18
C ASN A 149 21.47 1.59 0.12
N ARG A 150 22.16 2.47 -0.61
CA ARG A 150 21.58 3.37 -1.63
C ARG A 150 21.49 2.72 -3.01
N ASP A 151 21.36 1.40 -3.04
CA ASP A 151 21.24 0.65 -4.27
C ASP A 151 19.92 0.96 -4.99
N GLU A 152 19.87 0.63 -6.27
CA GLU A 152 18.66 0.67 -7.09
C GLU A 152 17.50 -0.06 -6.37
N THR A 153 16.34 0.59 -6.28
CA THR A 153 15.12 0.05 -5.66
C THR A 153 14.04 -0.19 -6.72
N TYR A 154 13.06 -1.05 -6.43
CA TYR A 154 11.90 -1.23 -7.32
C TYR A 154 11.09 0.06 -7.53
N SER A 155 11.03 0.96 -6.54
CA SER A 155 10.42 2.29 -6.71
C SER A 155 11.22 3.15 -7.70
N SER A 156 12.55 3.20 -7.58
CA SER A 156 13.40 3.95 -8.52
C SER A 156 13.38 3.40 -9.94
N LEU A 157 13.23 2.07 -10.08
CA LEU A 157 13.04 1.41 -11.37
C LEU A 157 11.71 1.81 -12.02
N ALA A 158 10.63 1.83 -11.23
CA ALA A 158 9.31 2.27 -11.69
C ALA A 158 9.36 3.72 -12.19
N ASP A 159 9.94 4.61 -11.40
CA ASP A 159 10.03 6.04 -11.69
C ASP A 159 10.75 6.30 -13.03
N LYS A 160 11.93 5.69 -13.19
CA LYS A 160 12.70 5.78 -14.44
C LYS A 160 11.91 5.21 -15.62
N PHE A 161 11.35 4.02 -15.47
CA PHE A 161 10.60 3.35 -16.53
C PHE A 161 9.38 4.17 -16.97
N LEU A 162 8.59 4.66 -16.02
CA LEU A 162 7.39 5.45 -16.28
C LEU A 162 7.75 6.80 -16.92
N SER A 163 8.80 7.47 -16.48
CA SER A 163 9.24 8.76 -17.06
C SER A 163 9.72 8.58 -18.51
N GLU A 164 10.51 7.53 -18.79
CA GLU A 164 10.93 7.21 -20.16
C GLU A 164 9.74 6.88 -21.09
N LYS A 165 8.70 6.23 -20.56
CA LYS A 165 7.51 5.85 -21.31
C LYS A 165 6.57 7.05 -21.52
N ALA A 166 6.32 7.84 -20.48
CA ALA A 166 5.49 9.05 -20.55
C ALA A 166 6.08 10.12 -21.47
N SER A 167 7.41 10.18 -21.61
CA SER A 167 8.09 11.02 -22.61
C SER A 167 7.69 10.71 -24.06
N LYS A 168 7.17 9.50 -24.32
CA LYS A 168 6.80 9.01 -25.65
C LYS A 168 5.28 8.84 -25.83
N ASP A 169 4.55 8.69 -24.74
CA ASP A 169 3.09 8.49 -24.73
C ASP A 169 2.43 9.44 -23.73
N ASN A 170 1.72 10.45 -24.25
CA ASN A 170 1.02 11.45 -23.45
C ASN A 170 -0.26 10.92 -22.79
N LYS A 171 -0.68 9.68 -23.10
CA LYS A 171 -1.83 9.03 -22.46
C LYS A 171 -1.49 8.43 -21.10
N ILE A 172 -0.21 8.24 -20.81
CA ILE A 172 0.25 7.72 -19.52
C ILE A 172 0.03 8.79 -18.46
N ILE A 173 -0.68 8.46 -17.40
CA ILE A 173 -0.98 9.37 -16.29
C ILE A 173 -0.56 8.69 -14.99
N GLY A 174 0.45 9.25 -14.31
CA GLY A 174 0.90 8.79 -13.00
C GLY A 174 0.04 9.36 -11.90
N ILE A 175 -0.52 8.50 -11.06
CA ILE A 175 -1.46 8.86 -9.98
C ILE A 175 -0.91 8.38 -8.64
N THR A 176 -0.97 9.21 -7.61
CA THR A 176 -0.66 8.85 -6.22
C THR A 176 -1.68 9.46 -5.26
N ALA A 177 -1.77 8.88 -4.06
CA ALA A 177 -2.45 9.46 -2.91
C ALA A 177 -1.41 9.98 -1.92
N ALA A 178 -1.00 11.24 -2.07
CA ALA A 178 -0.07 11.98 -1.21
C ALA A 178 1.31 11.36 -0.94
N THR A 179 1.71 10.30 -1.66
CA THR A 179 2.92 9.49 -1.36
C THR A 179 3.86 9.28 -2.56
N PRO A 180 4.11 10.30 -3.41
CA PRO A 180 4.83 10.13 -4.68
C PRO A 180 6.24 9.51 -4.53
N ALA A 181 6.94 9.85 -3.45
CA ALA A 181 8.29 9.34 -3.21
C ALA A 181 8.33 7.82 -3.00
N ILE A 182 7.33 7.27 -2.31
CA ILE A 182 7.24 5.85 -1.98
C ILE A 182 6.86 5.06 -3.23
N VAL A 183 5.91 5.59 -4.00
CA VAL A 183 5.28 4.88 -5.12
C VAL A 183 5.96 5.11 -6.48
N GLY A 184 7.24 5.49 -6.46
CA GLY A 184 8.06 5.60 -7.67
C GLY A 184 7.61 6.70 -8.63
N LEU A 185 7.22 7.88 -8.11
CA LEU A 185 6.85 9.05 -8.91
C LEU A 185 7.64 10.31 -8.50
N SER A 186 8.87 10.15 -8.02
CA SER A 186 9.70 11.27 -7.52
C SER A 186 10.23 12.16 -8.64
N SER A 187 10.84 11.57 -9.66
CA SER A 187 11.28 12.29 -10.86
C SER A 187 10.09 12.57 -11.77
N PHE A 188 9.20 11.58 -11.93
CA PHE A 188 8.00 11.69 -12.75
C PHE A 188 7.17 12.96 -12.44
N ARG A 189 6.90 13.26 -11.16
CA ARG A 189 6.11 14.44 -10.78
C ARG A 189 6.74 15.77 -11.22
N ASN A 190 8.06 15.81 -11.34
CA ASN A 190 8.81 17.00 -11.73
C ASN A 190 8.93 17.14 -13.25
N GLU A 191 9.17 16.02 -13.94
CA GLU A 191 9.43 15.96 -15.39
C GLU A 191 8.12 15.97 -16.19
N HIS A 192 7.07 15.33 -15.69
CA HIS A 192 5.82 15.06 -16.40
C HIS A 192 4.61 15.72 -15.72
N LYS A 193 4.71 17.00 -15.35
CA LYS A 193 3.68 17.73 -14.59
C LYS A 193 2.25 17.64 -15.16
N ALA A 194 2.10 17.63 -16.49
CA ALA A 194 0.80 17.53 -17.15
C ALA A 194 0.18 16.11 -17.10
N GLN A 195 1.00 15.11 -16.78
CA GLN A 195 0.64 13.69 -16.70
C GLN A 195 0.70 13.17 -15.25
N TYR A 196 0.98 14.04 -14.27
CA TYR A 196 1.08 13.70 -12.86
C TYR A 196 -0.14 14.22 -12.10
N ILE A 197 -0.75 13.35 -11.29
CA ILE A 197 -1.90 13.70 -10.46
C ILE A 197 -1.69 13.15 -9.05
N ASP A 198 -1.76 14.05 -8.07
CA ASP A 198 -1.84 13.69 -6.65
C ASP A 198 -3.25 14.01 -6.17
N VAL A 199 -3.94 13.02 -5.64
CA VAL A 199 -5.34 13.17 -5.16
C VAL A 199 -5.43 13.57 -3.68
N GLY A 200 -4.29 13.78 -3.00
CA GLY A 200 -4.26 13.92 -1.55
C GLY A 200 -4.44 12.57 -0.85
N ILE A 201 -4.87 12.57 0.42
CA ILE A 201 -5.09 11.33 1.19
C ILE A 201 -6.48 10.78 0.85
N ALA A 202 -6.71 10.39 -0.41
CA ALA A 202 -8.00 9.98 -0.94
C ALA A 202 -7.86 8.76 -1.87
N GLU A 203 -7.44 7.63 -1.32
CA GLU A 203 -7.19 6.41 -2.08
C GLU A 203 -8.44 5.91 -2.82
N GLU A 204 -9.63 6.06 -2.24
CA GLU A 204 -10.91 5.72 -2.87
C GLU A 204 -11.10 6.52 -4.16
N HIS A 205 -10.90 7.84 -4.09
CA HIS A 205 -10.95 8.71 -5.26
C HIS A 205 -9.88 8.33 -6.28
N ALA A 206 -8.66 7.98 -5.85
CA ALA A 206 -7.56 7.59 -6.73
C ALA A 206 -7.96 6.42 -7.65
N VAL A 207 -8.58 5.37 -7.10
CA VAL A 207 -9.00 4.19 -7.86
C VAL A 207 -10.15 4.52 -8.81
N ALA A 208 -11.19 5.21 -8.33
CA ALA A 208 -12.32 5.62 -9.16
C ALA A 208 -11.86 6.53 -10.32
N PHE A 209 -10.92 7.44 -10.04
CA PHE A 209 -10.38 8.37 -11.02
C PHE A 209 -9.48 7.67 -12.06
N ALA A 210 -8.64 6.71 -11.63
CA ALA A 210 -7.90 5.85 -12.55
C ALA A 210 -8.86 5.06 -13.46
N SER A 211 -9.93 4.51 -12.90
CA SER A 211 -10.97 3.83 -13.69
C SER A 211 -11.59 4.77 -14.74
N ALA A 212 -11.92 6.00 -14.37
CA ALA A 212 -12.48 6.99 -15.28
C ALA A 212 -11.51 7.36 -16.42
N ILE A 213 -10.22 7.57 -16.12
CA ILE A 213 -9.18 7.84 -17.12
C ILE A 213 -9.09 6.67 -18.12
N ALA A 214 -9.03 5.43 -17.61
CA ALA A 214 -8.93 4.24 -18.45
C ALA A 214 -10.16 4.09 -19.37
N SER A 215 -11.37 4.38 -18.86
CA SER A 215 -12.61 4.34 -19.65
C SER A 215 -12.62 5.31 -20.84
N GLN A 216 -11.80 6.35 -20.81
CA GLN A 216 -11.66 7.36 -21.87
C GLN A 216 -10.42 7.11 -22.75
N GLY A 217 -9.79 5.95 -22.65
CA GLY A 217 -8.62 5.57 -23.45
C GLY A 217 -7.29 6.17 -22.98
N GLY A 218 -7.25 6.73 -21.76
CA GLY A 218 -6.00 7.02 -21.07
C GLY A 218 -5.34 5.75 -20.51
N LYS A 219 -4.08 5.85 -20.10
CA LYS A 219 -3.28 4.77 -19.52
C LYS A 219 -2.87 5.12 -18.08
N PRO A 220 -3.78 5.02 -17.10
CA PRO A 220 -3.50 5.43 -15.74
C PRO A 220 -2.61 4.39 -15.04
N VAL A 221 -1.57 4.88 -14.37
CA VAL A 221 -0.70 4.10 -13.49
C VAL A 221 -0.83 4.66 -12.08
N LEU A 222 -1.55 3.95 -11.22
CA LEU A 222 -1.83 4.33 -9.84
C LEU A 222 -0.88 3.61 -8.88
N GLY A 223 -0.11 4.37 -8.11
CA GLY A 223 0.72 3.85 -7.03
C GLY A 223 0.07 3.99 -5.67
N LEU A 224 -0.05 2.88 -4.92
CA LEU A 224 -0.58 2.83 -3.55
C LEU A 224 0.26 1.90 -2.68
N MET A 225 0.27 2.13 -1.35
CA MET A 225 0.78 1.13 -0.42
C MET A 225 -0.26 0.03 -0.14
N SER A 226 0.21 -1.18 0.16
CA SER A 226 -0.62 -2.32 0.58
C SER A 226 -1.46 -2.01 1.83
N SER A 227 -0.93 -1.23 2.77
CA SER A 227 -1.72 -0.79 3.94
C SER A 227 -2.84 0.20 3.57
N PHE A 228 -2.69 0.94 2.48
CA PHE A 228 -3.61 2.01 2.10
C PHE A 228 -4.65 1.58 1.06
N VAL A 229 -4.34 0.58 0.22
CA VAL A 229 -5.32 -0.04 -0.70
C VAL A 229 -6.49 -0.68 0.06
N GLN A 230 -6.36 -0.91 1.36
CA GLN A 230 -7.45 -1.38 2.21
C GLN A 230 -8.68 -0.46 2.20
N ARG A 231 -8.50 0.85 1.98
CA ARG A 231 -9.62 1.81 1.87
C ARG A 231 -10.40 1.66 0.57
N THR A 232 -9.83 1.02 -0.45
CA THR A 232 -10.33 1.12 -1.84
C THR A 232 -11.08 -0.11 -2.32
N TYR A 233 -11.42 -1.05 -1.42
CA TYR A 233 -12.04 -2.33 -1.79
C TYR A 233 -13.26 -2.15 -2.70
N ASP A 234 -14.16 -1.24 -2.35
CA ASP A 234 -15.36 -1.00 -3.15
C ASP A 234 -15.03 -0.38 -4.51
N GLN A 235 -14.10 0.58 -4.59
CA GLN A 235 -13.71 1.21 -5.86
C GLN A 235 -12.95 0.25 -6.78
N LEU A 236 -12.13 -0.65 -6.22
CA LEU A 236 -11.50 -1.74 -6.98
C LEU A 236 -12.56 -2.66 -7.59
N SER A 237 -13.59 -2.99 -6.82
CA SER A 237 -14.67 -3.88 -7.25
C SER A 237 -15.64 -3.21 -8.23
N GLN A 238 -16.31 -2.14 -7.78
CA GLN A 238 -17.42 -1.49 -8.47
C GLN A 238 -16.96 -0.59 -9.61
N ASP A 239 -16.04 0.32 -9.33
CA ASP A 239 -15.67 1.35 -10.31
C ASP A 239 -14.73 0.77 -11.37
N LEU A 240 -13.77 -0.06 -10.94
CA LEU A 240 -12.72 -0.59 -11.81
C LEU A 240 -13.06 -1.95 -12.42
N ALA A 241 -13.26 -2.98 -11.59
CA ALA A 241 -13.31 -4.37 -12.03
C ALA A 241 -14.59 -4.74 -12.79
N ILE A 242 -15.76 -4.26 -12.36
CA ILE A 242 -17.03 -4.50 -13.08
C ILE A 242 -16.94 -4.01 -14.54
N ASN A 243 -16.26 -2.89 -14.77
CA ASN A 243 -16.14 -2.26 -16.07
C ASN A 243 -14.97 -2.80 -16.91
N ASN A 244 -14.13 -3.69 -16.36
CA ASN A 244 -12.87 -4.13 -16.98
C ASN A 244 -11.95 -2.98 -17.40
N ASN A 245 -12.00 -1.84 -16.69
CA ASN A 245 -11.24 -0.66 -17.08
C ASN A 245 -9.73 -0.93 -16.90
N PRO A 246 -8.90 -0.76 -17.96
CA PRO A 246 -7.50 -1.20 -17.95
C PRO A 246 -6.55 -0.21 -17.25
N ALA A 247 -6.76 0.01 -15.95
CA ALA A 247 -5.80 0.72 -15.12
C ALA A 247 -4.69 -0.22 -14.64
N LEU A 248 -3.46 0.29 -14.57
CA LEU A 248 -2.36 -0.38 -13.88
C LEU A 248 -2.27 0.14 -12.44
N ILE A 249 -2.34 -0.76 -11.46
CA ILE A 249 -2.21 -0.44 -10.04
C ILE A 249 -0.93 -1.07 -9.48
N MET A 250 -0.04 -0.24 -8.97
CA MET A 250 1.23 -0.63 -8.37
C MET A 250 1.06 -0.66 -6.85
N ILE A 251 1.18 -1.85 -6.24
CA ILE A 251 0.99 -2.07 -4.80
C ILE A 251 2.36 -2.18 -4.11
N TYR A 252 2.76 -1.12 -3.41
CA TYR A 252 4.03 -1.00 -2.70
C TYR A 252 3.90 -1.46 -1.24
N GLY A 253 5.02 -1.88 -0.63
CA GLY A 253 5.06 -2.22 0.80
C GLY A 253 4.23 -3.45 1.20
N GLY A 254 3.84 -4.29 0.23
CA GLY A 254 3.24 -5.60 0.52
C GLY A 254 4.28 -6.53 1.17
N GLY A 255 3.87 -7.37 2.11
CA GLY A 255 4.76 -8.30 2.78
C GLY A 255 4.60 -8.31 4.30
N ILE A 256 5.14 -9.38 4.91
CA ILE A 256 5.34 -9.47 6.36
C ILE A 256 6.43 -8.47 6.75
N SER A 257 6.15 -7.62 7.74
CA SER A 257 7.09 -6.59 8.19
C SER A 257 7.18 -6.56 9.72
N GLY A 258 8.28 -6.01 10.24
CA GLY A 258 8.42 -5.69 11.65
C GLY A 258 7.92 -4.27 12.01
N GLY A 259 7.07 -3.70 11.16
CA GLY A 259 6.51 -2.35 11.32
C GLY A 259 5.43 -2.28 12.40
N ASP A 260 4.87 -1.08 12.58
CA ASP A 260 3.72 -0.88 13.44
C ASP A 260 2.43 -1.46 12.83
N VAL A 261 1.46 -1.71 13.70
CA VAL A 261 0.18 -2.34 13.35
C VAL A 261 -0.63 -1.60 12.28
N THR A 262 -0.39 -0.30 12.06
CA THR A 262 -1.18 0.50 11.13
C THR A 262 -0.67 0.42 9.68
N HIS A 263 0.52 -0.14 9.46
CA HIS A 263 1.17 -0.25 8.14
C HIS A 263 1.40 -1.70 7.68
N LEU A 264 0.66 -2.66 8.24
CA LEU A 264 0.80 -4.06 7.85
C LEU A 264 0.35 -4.29 6.40
N GLY A 265 1.28 -4.74 5.56
CA GLY A 265 1.09 -5.01 4.13
C GLY A 265 0.77 -6.48 3.82
N VAL A 266 0.17 -7.21 4.75
CA VAL A 266 -0.09 -8.65 4.59
C VAL A 266 -1.49 -8.97 4.03
N PHE A 267 -2.33 -7.94 3.84
CA PHE A 267 -3.75 -8.10 3.51
C PHE A 267 -4.09 -7.87 2.03
N ASP A 268 -3.17 -7.37 1.20
CA ASP A 268 -3.47 -7.03 -0.19
C ASP A 268 -3.74 -8.27 -1.08
N ILE A 269 -3.10 -9.41 -0.83
CA ILE A 269 -3.40 -10.67 -1.54
C ILE A 269 -4.88 -11.04 -1.35
N PRO A 270 -5.38 -11.30 -0.13
CA PRO A 270 -6.79 -11.69 0.04
C PRO A 270 -7.77 -10.59 -0.36
N LEU A 271 -7.37 -9.31 -0.29
CA LEU A 271 -8.20 -8.18 -0.69
C LEU A 271 -8.38 -8.11 -2.20
N ILE A 272 -7.28 -8.11 -2.96
CA ILE A 272 -7.28 -7.84 -4.41
C ILE A 272 -7.50 -9.13 -5.20
N ALA A 273 -6.81 -10.21 -4.83
CA ALA A 273 -6.77 -11.46 -5.61
C ALA A 273 -8.11 -12.19 -5.69
N ASN A 274 -9.10 -11.77 -4.90
CA ASN A 274 -10.44 -12.34 -4.84
C ASN A 274 -11.50 -11.48 -5.55
N ILE A 275 -11.13 -10.28 -6.03
CA ILE A 275 -12.01 -9.44 -6.84
C ILE A 275 -11.98 -9.98 -8.29
N PRO A 276 -13.13 -10.33 -8.89
CA PRO A 276 -13.19 -10.78 -10.28
C PRO A 276 -12.57 -9.77 -11.25
N ASN A 277 -12.12 -10.22 -12.41
CA ASN A 277 -11.57 -9.40 -13.50
C ASN A 277 -10.24 -8.68 -13.22
N ILE A 278 -9.77 -8.58 -11.97
CA ILE A 278 -8.45 -8.02 -11.66
C ILE A 278 -7.37 -9.08 -11.88
N VAL A 279 -6.43 -8.79 -12.78
CA VAL A 279 -5.21 -9.59 -12.96
C VAL A 279 -4.18 -9.10 -11.97
N TYR A 280 -3.86 -9.91 -10.96
CA TYR A 280 -2.88 -9.51 -9.95
C TYR A 280 -1.57 -10.27 -10.14
N LEU A 281 -0.48 -9.56 -10.42
CA LEU A 281 0.83 -10.10 -10.75
C LEU A 281 1.84 -9.95 -9.61
N ALA A 282 2.77 -10.91 -9.50
CA ALA A 282 3.83 -10.97 -8.50
C ALA A 282 5.20 -11.25 -9.18
N PRO A 283 5.92 -10.21 -9.59
CA PRO A 283 7.25 -10.36 -10.19
C PRO A 283 8.25 -10.86 -9.14
N THR A 284 9.21 -11.67 -9.59
CA THR A 284 10.28 -12.22 -8.75
C THR A 284 11.62 -11.49 -8.92
N ASN A 285 11.75 -10.65 -9.95
CA ASN A 285 12.99 -9.97 -10.30
C ASN A 285 12.73 -8.69 -11.11
N LYS A 286 13.80 -7.91 -11.36
CA LYS A 286 13.77 -6.67 -12.14
C LYS A 286 13.20 -6.85 -13.53
N GLU A 287 13.62 -7.89 -14.26
CA GLU A 287 13.21 -8.08 -15.64
C GLU A 287 11.73 -8.44 -15.76
N GLU A 288 11.22 -9.31 -14.88
CA GLU A 288 9.78 -9.57 -14.78
C GLU A 288 9.00 -8.32 -14.39
N TYR A 289 9.48 -7.55 -13.40
CA TYR A 289 8.81 -6.34 -12.95
C TYR A 289 8.62 -5.33 -14.09
N LEU A 290 9.69 -5.03 -14.85
CA LEU A 290 9.62 -4.12 -15.99
C LEU A 290 8.72 -4.66 -17.11
N ALA A 291 8.80 -5.96 -17.41
CA ALA A 291 7.96 -6.59 -18.43
C ALA A 291 6.47 -6.60 -18.03
N MET A 292 6.16 -6.82 -16.76
CA MET A 292 4.79 -6.78 -16.23
C MET A 292 4.22 -5.36 -16.25
N MET A 293 5.03 -4.34 -15.92
CA MET A 293 4.62 -2.94 -16.06
C MET A 293 4.36 -2.58 -17.52
N GLU A 294 5.26 -2.94 -18.43
CA GLU A 294 5.09 -2.70 -19.87
C GLU A 294 3.78 -3.33 -20.37
N TRP A 295 3.55 -4.60 -20.05
CA TRP A 295 2.33 -5.30 -20.44
C TRP A 295 1.08 -4.67 -19.81
N GLY A 296 1.12 -4.36 -18.51
CA GLY A 296 -0.02 -3.78 -17.79
C GLY A 296 -0.43 -2.40 -18.32
N ILE A 297 0.52 -1.60 -18.80
CA ILE A 297 0.27 -0.28 -19.42
C ILE A 297 -0.25 -0.41 -20.85
N GLU A 298 0.23 -1.39 -21.63
CA GLU A 298 -0.08 -1.49 -23.06
C GLU A 298 -1.33 -2.31 -23.38
N GLN A 299 -1.71 -3.25 -22.52
CA GLN A 299 -2.96 -3.99 -22.68
C GLN A 299 -4.19 -3.11 -22.37
N ASP A 300 -5.32 -3.42 -22.99
CA ASP A 300 -6.57 -2.63 -22.90
C ASP A 300 -7.79 -3.46 -22.44
N LYS A 301 -7.55 -4.64 -21.85
CA LYS A 301 -8.60 -5.64 -21.59
C LYS A 301 -9.00 -5.76 -20.13
N TYR A 302 -8.06 -5.61 -19.21
CA TYR A 302 -8.27 -5.93 -17.80
C TYR A 302 -7.64 -4.86 -16.91
N PRO A 303 -8.20 -4.57 -15.73
CA PRO A 303 -7.42 -3.94 -14.68
C PRO A 303 -6.30 -4.88 -14.23
N VAL A 304 -5.09 -4.33 -14.13
CA VAL A 304 -3.89 -5.07 -13.72
C VAL A 304 -3.38 -4.47 -12.42
N ALA A 305 -3.12 -5.31 -11.44
CA ALA A 305 -2.36 -4.95 -10.26
C ALA A 305 -0.99 -5.64 -10.30
N ILE A 306 0.04 -4.98 -9.79
CA ILE A 306 1.39 -5.55 -9.59
C ILE A 306 1.74 -5.39 -8.12
N ARG A 307 2.00 -6.50 -7.43
CA ARG A 307 2.56 -6.50 -6.07
C ARG A 307 4.05 -6.21 -6.21
N VAL A 308 4.41 -4.95 -6.00
CA VAL A 308 5.79 -4.49 -6.15
C VAL A 308 6.67 -5.29 -5.18
N PRO A 309 7.79 -5.88 -5.62
CA PRO A 309 8.60 -6.72 -4.74
C PRO A 309 9.14 -5.91 -3.57
N ASN A 310 8.92 -6.42 -2.35
CA ASN A 310 9.37 -5.78 -1.12
C ASN A 310 10.65 -6.45 -0.63
N MET A 311 11.69 -6.30 -1.44
CA MET A 311 13.02 -6.89 -1.23
C MET A 311 14.09 -6.06 -1.94
N GLN A 312 15.36 -6.41 -1.75
CA GLN A 312 16.44 -5.85 -2.57
C GLN A 312 16.23 -6.22 -4.05
N VAL A 313 16.62 -5.33 -4.96
CA VAL A 313 16.49 -5.57 -6.40
C VAL A 313 17.33 -6.77 -6.80
N VAL A 314 16.67 -7.79 -7.35
CA VAL A 314 17.31 -8.96 -7.96
C VAL A 314 17.22 -8.81 -9.47
N SER A 315 18.36 -8.84 -10.15
CA SER A 315 18.47 -8.87 -11.60
C SER A 315 19.03 -10.22 -12.03
N THR A 316 18.35 -10.86 -12.98
CA THR A 316 18.74 -12.16 -13.52
C THR A 316 19.47 -12.05 -14.85
N GLY A 317 19.40 -10.88 -15.51
CA GLY A 317 19.92 -10.67 -16.87
C GLY A 317 19.14 -11.45 -17.96
N LYS A 318 18.10 -12.20 -17.58
CA LYS A 318 17.26 -12.93 -18.53
C LYS A 318 16.22 -12.00 -19.12
N ASN A 319 16.11 -12.00 -20.45
CA ASN A 319 15.08 -11.22 -21.13
C ASN A 319 13.69 -11.82 -20.87
N VAL A 320 12.75 -11.02 -20.38
CA VAL A 320 11.34 -11.39 -20.18
C VAL A 320 10.50 -10.63 -21.18
N LYS A 321 9.73 -11.35 -22.01
CA LYS A 321 8.80 -10.72 -22.96
C LYS A 321 7.62 -10.12 -22.18
N ALA A 322 7.27 -8.86 -22.47
CA ALA A 322 6.11 -8.16 -21.90
C ALA A 322 4.79 -8.69 -22.51
N ASP A 323 4.45 -9.94 -22.23
CA ASP A 323 3.24 -10.59 -22.73
C ASP A 323 2.73 -11.60 -21.71
N PHE A 324 1.74 -11.17 -20.92
CA PHE A 324 1.06 -11.98 -19.92
C PHE A 324 -0.41 -12.21 -20.29
N SER A 325 -0.73 -12.14 -21.59
CA SER A 325 -2.10 -12.26 -22.11
C SER A 325 -2.72 -13.66 -21.93
N HIS A 326 -1.87 -14.70 -21.84
CA HIS A 326 -2.26 -16.03 -21.39
C HIS A 326 -2.31 -16.03 -19.86
N LEU A 327 -3.44 -15.58 -19.32
CA LEU A 327 -3.65 -15.42 -17.89
C LEU A 327 -3.42 -16.73 -17.13
N ASN A 328 -2.92 -16.60 -15.89
CA ASN A 328 -2.74 -17.71 -14.94
C ASN A 328 -1.81 -18.82 -15.45
N THR A 329 -0.89 -18.50 -16.36
CA THR A 329 0.16 -19.44 -16.80
C THR A 329 1.38 -19.28 -15.91
N TYR A 330 1.76 -20.37 -15.24
CA TYR A 330 2.90 -20.39 -14.33
C TYR A 330 4.19 -20.72 -15.10
N GLU A 331 5.34 -20.32 -14.55
CA GLU A 331 6.64 -20.74 -15.06
C GLU A 331 7.20 -21.86 -14.19
N LYS A 332 7.34 -23.06 -14.77
CA LYS A 332 8.09 -24.15 -14.16
C LYS A 332 9.58 -23.93 -14.38
N VAL A 333 10.25 -23.35 -13.39
CA VAL A 333 11.66 -22.94 -13.50
C VAL A 333 12.60 -24.15 -13.40
N ILE A 334 12.28 -25.12 -12.54
CA ILE A 334 13.03 -26.37 -12.38
C ILE A 334 12.06 -27.54 -12.46
N GLU A 335 12.33 -28.48 -13.36
CA GLU A 335 11.62 -29.77 -13.42
C GLU A 335 12.17 -30.73 -12.36
N GLY A 336 11.27 -31.45 -11.70
CA GLY A 336 11.57 -32.29 -10.54
C GLY A 336 10.44 -33.28 -10.24
N SER A 337 10.48 -33.88 -9.05
CA SER A 337 9.49 -34.87 -8.62
C SER A 337 9.31 -34.88 -7.10
N GLU A 338 8.29 -35.61 -6.63
CA GLU A 338 7.89 -35.81 -5.23
C GLU A 338 7.39 -34.57 -4.50
N VAL A 339 8.14 -33.46 -4.54
CA VAL A 339 7.77 -32.18 -3.92
C VAL A 339 7.76 -31.09 -4.98
N ALA A 340 6.71 -30.27 -5.00
CA ALA A 340 6.67 -29.04 -5.78
C ALA A 340 6.67 -27.83 -4.84
N VAL A 341 7.54 -26.86 -5.11
CA VAL A 341 7.68 -25.61 -4.37
C VAL A 341 7.17 -24.47 -5.24
N ILE A 342 6.08 -23.83 -4.82
CA ILE A 342 5.50 -22.67 -5.49
C ILE A 342 5.80 -21.43 -4.63
N GLY A 343 6.74 -20.59 -5.07
CA GLY A 343 7.13 -19.38 -4.34
C GLY A 343 6.59 -18.13 -5.01
N LEU A 344 5.71 -17.39 -4.33
CA LEU A 344 5.03 -16.21 -4.85
C LEU A 344 5.87 -14.95 -4.66
N GLY A 345 6.12 -14.20 -5.76
CA GLY A 345 6.76 -12.89 -5.71
C GLY A 345 8.10 -12.90 -4.95
N SER A 346 8.23 -12.03 -3.94
CA SER A 346 9.43 -11.93 -3.09
C SER A 346 9.83 -13.26 -2.44
N PHE A 347 8.87 -14.16 -2.17
CA PHE A 347 9.14 -15.47 -1.54
C PHE A 347 9.57 -16.55 -2.53
N TYR A 348 9.65 -16.26 -3.82
CA TYR A 348 10.29 -17.14 -4.80
C TYR A 348 11.73 -17.51 -4.40
N HIS A 349 12.51 -16.55 -3.90
CA HIS A 349 13.89 -16.79 -3.46
C HIS A 349 14.00 -17.64 -2.19
N LEU A 350 12.98 -17.63 -1.33
CA LEU A 350 12.88 -18.61 -0.23
C LEU A 350 12.64 -20.01 -0.80
N GLY A 351 11.82 -20.12 -1.84
CA GLY A 351 11.61 -21.36 -2.60
C GLY A 351 12.89 -21.93 -3.21
N GLU A 352 13.75 -21.08 -3.79
CA GLU A 352 15.08 -21.49 -4.30
C GLU A 352 15.95 -22.10 -3.19
N LYS A 353 15.97 -21.48 -2.01
CA LYS A 353 16.71 -21.99 -0.84
C LYS A 353 16.16 -23.33 -0.37
N VAL A 354 14.84 -23.46 -0.29
CA VAL A 354 14.16 -24.71 0.10
C VAL A 354 14.44 -25.83 -0.91
N HIS A 355 14.32 -25.55 -2.22
CA HIS A 355 14.67 -26.51 -3.28
C HIS A 355 16.11 -27.02 -3.12
N LYS A 356 17.07 -26.10 -2.97
CA LYS A 356 18.49 -26.44 -2.80
C LYS A 356 18.72 -27.31 -1.56
N LYS A 357 18.18 -26.91 -0.41
CA LYS A 357 18.32 -27.65 0.86
C LYS A 357 17.63 -29.03 0.81
N LEU A 358 16.48 -29.16 0.16
CA LEU A 358 15.83 -30.46 -0.05
C LEU A 358 16.73 -31.41 -0.82
N LYS A 359 17.28 -30.95 -1.94
CA LYS A 359 18.19 -31.73 -2.77
C LYS A 359 19.44 -32.16 -2.01
N GLU A 360 20.06 -31.25 -1.28
CA GLU A 360 21.28 -31.51 -0.51
C GLU A 360 21.06 -32.48 0.66
N THR A 361 19.91 -32.41 1.34
CA THR A 361 19.69 -33.17 2.59
C THR A 361 18.87 -34.44 2.43
N THR A 362 18.09 -34.58 1.36
CA THR A 362 17.21 -35.73 1.13
C THR A 362 17.40 -36.40 -0.22
N GLY A 363 18.09 -35.74 -1.17
CA GLY A 363 18.20 -36.19 -2.55
C GLY A 363 16.96 -35.88 -3.40
N ILE A 364 15.89 -35.33 -2.83
CA ILE A 364 14.67 -34.95 -3.56
C ILE A 364 14.99 -33.72 -4.44
N ASN A 365 14.94 -33.92 -5.76
CA ASN A 365 14.99 -32.83 -6.72
C ASN A 365 13.58 -32.26 -6.90
N ALA A 366 13.17 -31.35 -6.01
CA ALA A 366 11.84 -30.75 -6.02
C ALA A 366 11.61 -29.90 -7.27
N THR A 367 10.39 -29.89 -7.79
CA THR A 367 9.97 -28.93 -8.83
C THR A 367 9.92 -27.52 -8.22
N LEU A 368 10.43 -26.51 -8.92
CA LEU A 368 10.36 -25.10 -8.50
C LEU A 368 9.52 -24.30 -9.50
N ILE A 369 8.51 -23.60 -9.00
CA ILE A 369 7.53 -22.88 -9.81
C ILE A 369 7.50 -21.41 -9.39
N ASN A 370 7.61 -20.53 -10.38
CA ASN A 370 7.27 -19.11 -10.29
C ASN A 370 5.83 -18.94 -10.80
N PRO A 371 4.85 -18.66 -9.93
CA PRO A 371 3.46 -18.58 -10.35
C PRO A 371 3.16 -17.34 -11.19
N ARG A 372 3.91 -16.23 -11.03
CA ARG A 372 3.69 -14.91 -11.65
C ARG A 372 2.33 -14.24 -11.39
N PHE A 373 1.25 -15.00 -11.23
CA PHE A 373 -0.12 -14.55 -10.99
C PHE A 373 -0.56 -14.91 -9.56
N ILE A 374 -1.09 -13.92 -8.85
CA ILE A 374 -1.70 -14.04 -7.53
C ILE A 374 -3.19 -14.40 -7.66
N SER A 375 -3.91 -13.80 -8.61
CA SER A 375 -5.39 -13.87 -8.68
C SER A 375 -5.93 -15.21 -9.23
N GLY A 376 -5.13 -16.00 -9.95
CA GLY A 376 -5.56 -17.29 -10.48
C GLY A 376 -4.50 -18.39 -10.44
N ILE A 377 -4.93 -19.58 -10.87
CA ILE A 377 -4.13 -20.81 -10.81
C ILE A 377 -3.93 -21.43 -12.20
N ASP A 378 -2.78 -22.07 -12.40
CA ASP A 378 -2.47 -22.84 -13.60
C ASP A 378 -3.01 -24.27 -13.45
N GLU A 379 -4.28 -24.48 -13.78
CA GLU A 379 -4.93 -25.79 -13.61
C GLU A 379 -4.24 -26.91 -14.40
N VAL A 380 -3.64 -26.59 -15.56
CA VAL A 380 -2.94 -27.57 -16.39
C VAL A 380 -1.67 -28.01 -15.67
N LEU A 381 -0.80 -27.06 -15.30
CA LEU A 381 0.43 -27.38 -14.58
C LEU A 381 0.13 -28.09 -13.25
N LEU A 382 -0.85 -27.62 -12.49
CA LEU A 382 -1.22 -28.24 -11.22
C LEU A 382 -1.80 -29.66 -11.39
N THR A 383 -2.48 -29.94 -12.51
CA THR A 383 -2.91 -31.31 -12.86
C THR A 383 -1.71 -32.19 -13.19
N ASP A 384 -0.74 -31.69 -13.97
CA ASP A 384 0.46 -32.45 -14.35
C ASP A 384 1.27 -32.90 -13.12
N LEU A 385 1.29 -32.10 -12.05
CA LEU A 385 1.98 -32.48 -10.80
C LEU A 385 1.38 -33.74 -10.13
N LEU A 386 0.15 -34.14 -10.45
CA LEU A 386 -0.46 -35.34 -9.88
C LEU A 386 0.23 -36.64 -10.33
N GLU A 387 0.99 -36.61 -11.42
CA GLU A 387 1.63 -37.80 -11.97
C GLU A 387 2.80 -38.29 -11.10
N ASN A 388 3.63 -37.38 -10.60
CA ASN A 388 4.88 -37.71 -9.91
C ASN A 388 5.18 -36.90 -8.65
N HIS A 389 4.26 -36.06 -8.16
CA HIS A 389 4.38 -35.35 -6.88
C HIS A 389 3.44 -35.92 -5.83
N LYS A 390 3.87 -35.85 -4.57
CA LYS A 390 3.13 -36.28 -3.37
C LYS A 390 2.73 -35.09 -2.50
N LEU A 391 3.50 -34.01 -2.60
CA LEU A 391 3.37 -32.81 -1.78
C LEU A 391 3.58 -31.56 -2.64
N VAL A 392 2.68 -30.61 -2.51
CA VAL A 392 2.87 -29.22 -2.97
C VAL A 392 3.07 -28.35 -1.73
N ILE A 393 4.04 -27.45 -1.78
CA ILE A 393 4.13 -26.36 -0.81
C ILE A 393 3.97 -25.01 -1.49
N THR A 394 3.33 -24.07 -0.81
CA THR A 394 3.22 -22.68 -1.25
C THR A 394 3.94 -21.77 -0.27
N LEU A 395 4.66 -20.77 -0.80
CA LEU A 395 5.34 -19.75 0.00
C LEU A 395 4.80 -18.38 -0.42
N GLU A 396 4.16 -17.67 0.50
CA GLU A 396 3.68 -16.30 0.28
C GLU A 396 4.01 -15.39 1.47
N ASP A 397 4.28 -14.12 1.19
CA ASP A 397 4.53 -13.09 2.20
C ASP A 397 3.25 -12.30 2.57
N GLY A 398 2.09 -12.94 2.43
CA GLY A 398 0.77 -12.45 2.87
C GLY A 398 0.17 -13.32 3.97
N ILE A 399 -1.02 -12.94 4.44
CA ILE A 399 -1.79 -13.82 5.33
C ILE A 399 -2.31 -15.05 4.55
N LEU A 400 -2.35 -16.18 5.24
CA LEU A 400 -2.86 -17.43 4.65
C LEU A 400 -4.37 -17.38 4.41
N ASP A 401 -5.15 -16.81 5.33
CA ASP A 401 -6.60 -16.68 5.22
C ASP A 401 -7.01 -15.86 3.98
N GLY A 402 -7.65 -16.52 3.01
CA GLY A 402 -7.99 -15.94 1.71
C GLY A 402 -6.80 -15.73 0.77
N GLY A 403 -5.61 -16.19 1.17
CA GLY A 403 -4.33 -16.02 0.50
C GLY A 403 -4.15 -16.85 -0.77
N PHE A 404 -2.94 -16.82 -1.32
CA PHE A 404 -2.58 -17.57 -2.54
C PHE A 404 -2.58 -19.08 -2.29
N GLY A 405 -2.00 -19.53 -1.18
CA GLY A 405 -1.90 -20.95 -0.82
C GLY A 405 -3.25 -21.63 -0.65
N GLU A 406 -4.26 -20.90 -0.15
CA GLU A 406 -5.63 -21.42 -0.08
C GLU A 406 -6.25 -21.69 -1.45
N LYS A 407 -5.92 -20.90 -2.48
CA LYS A 407 -6.39 -21.16 -3.86
C LYS A 407 -5.81 -22.47 -4.39
N ILE A 408 -4.53 -22.74 -4.12
CA ILE A 408 -3.84 -24.00 -4.46
C ILE A 408 -4.43 -25.18 -3.67
N SER A 409 -4.65 -24.99 -2.37
CA SER A 409 -5.26 -26.01 -1.50
C SER A 409 -6.68 -26.36 -1.94
N ARG A 410 -7.48 -25.35 -2.32
CA ARG A 410 -8.83 -25.55 -2.87
C ARG A 410 -8.79 -26.36 -4.17
N PHE A 411 -7.84 -26.10 -5.06
CA PHE A 411 -7.67 -26.91 -6.27
C PHE A 411 -7.40 -28.37 -5.92
N TYR A 412 -6.58 -28.67 -4.92
CA TYR A 412 -6.27 -30.05 -4.51
C TYR A 412 -7.24 -30.69 -3.53
N GLY A 413 -8.28 -29.99 -3.07
CA GLY A 413 -9.15 -30.44 -1.97
C GLY A 413 -9.90 -31.76 -2.20
N ASP A 414 -10.17 -32.12 -3.46
CA ASP A 414 -10.80 -33.38 -3.87
C ASP A 414 -9.79 -34.41 -4.44
N LYS A 415 -8.48 -34.10 -4.38
CA LYS A 415 -7.39 -34.89 -4.94
C LYS A 415 -6.54 -35.50 -3.82
N LYS A 416 -5.66 -36.44 -4.14
CA LYS A 416 -4.78 -37.10 -3.15
C LYS A 416 -3.50 -36.32 -2.81
N MET A 417 -3.32 -35.14 -3.40
CA MET A 417 -2.13 -34.32 -3.20
C MET A 417 -2.15 -33.71 -1.79
N LYS A 418 -1.06 -33.86 -1.02
CA LYS A 418 -0.88 -33.10 0.22
C LYS A 418 -0.48 -31.66 -0.14
N VAL A 419 -0.98 -30.68 0.60
CA VAL A 419 -0.61 -29.26 0.42
C VAL A 419 -0.22 -28.67 1.78
N LEU A 420 0.92 -27.97 1.83
CA LEU A 420 1.31 -27.15 2.97
C LEU A 420 1.44 -25.69 2.51
N ASN A 421 0.75 -24.78 3.19
CA ASN A 421 0.84 -23.35 2.91
C ASN A 421 1.67 -22.67 3.99
N PHE A 422 2.68 -21.91 3.57
CA PHE A 422 3.52 -21.12 4.44
C PHE A 422 3.32 -19.63 4.14
N GLY A 423 2.96 -18.88 5.18
CA GLY A 423 2.63 -17.46 5.14
C GLY A 423 2.27 -16.96 6.54
N ALA A 424 1.87 -15.70 6.67
CA ALA A 424 1.50 -15.15 7.96
C ALA A 424 0.19 -15.74 8.48
N THR A 425 0.09 -15.95 9.78
CA THR A 425 -1.20 -16.22 10.42
C THR A 425 -2.04 -14.95 10.51
N LYS A 426 -3.36 -15.10 10.62
CA LYS A 426 -4.30 -13.98 10.80
C LYS A 426 -4.19 -13.36 12.19
N GLU A 427 -3.26 -12.43 12.34
CA GLU A 427 -3.08 -11.60 13.52
C GLU A 427 -2.66 -10.18 13.17
N PHE A 428 -2.89 -9.25 14.11
CA PHE A 428 -2.29 -7.92 14.07
C PHE A 428 -0.97 -7.95 14.85
N THR A 429 0.13 -7.71 14.15
CA THR A 429 1.45 -7.55 14.78
C THR A 429 1.75 -6.08 15.00
N ASP A 430 2.38 -5.72 16.12
CA ASP A 430 2.81 -4.35 16.40
C ASP A 430 4.29 -4.33 16.79
N ARG A 431 5.14 -3.90 15.87
CA ARG A 431 6.60 -3.75 16.06
C ARG A 431 7.30 -5.04 16.52
N VAL A 432 6.82 -6.19 16.06
CA VAL A 432 7.44 -7.50 16.31
C VAL A 432 8.60 -7.70 15.33
N PRO A 433 9.81 -8.07 15.77
CA PRO A 433 10.93 -8.28 14.87
C PRO A 433 10.63 -9.30 13.76
N LEU A 434 11.02 -9.00 12.52
CA LEU A 434 10.73 -9.84 11.35
C LEU A 434 11.27 -11.27 11.51
N GLU A 435 12.45 -11.45 12.11
CA GLU A 435 13.01 -12.79 12.37
C GLU A 435 12.15 -13.61 13.34
N GLU A 436 11.50 -12.96 14.31
CA GLU A 436 10.59 -13.63 15.22
C GLU A 436 9.33 -14.08 14.47
N LEU A 437 8.77 -13.21 13.63
CA LEU A 437 7.62 -13.55 12.78
C LEU A 437 7.95 -14.70 11.83
N TYR A 438 9.11 -14.70 11.20
CA TYR A 438 9.52 -15.80 10.33
C TYR A 438 9.68 -17.13 11.08
N LYS A 439 10.21 -17.12 12.30
CA LYS A 439 10.24 -18.34 13.12
C LYS A 439 8.84 -18.77 13.53
N ARG A 440 8.00 -17.84 13.98
CA ARG A 440 6.61 -18.06 14.40
C ARG A 440 5.77 -18.69 13.30
N TYR A 441 5.94 -18.22 12.07
CA TYR A 441 5.18 -18.68 10.90
C TYR A 441 5.87 -19.80 10.12
N HIS A 442 6.95 -20.37 10.66
CA HIS A 442 7.72 -21.44 10.02
C HIS A 442 8.24 -21.06 8.62
N LEU A 443 8.67 -19.81 8.44
CA LEU A 443 9.17 -19.24 7.19
C LEU A 443 10.69 -19.23 7.06
N THR A 444 11.39 -19.97 7.94
CA THR A 444 12.81 -20.26 7.72
C THR A 444 12.95 -21.53 6.90
N ASP A 445 13.96 -21.58 6.03
CA ASP A 445 14.19 -22.74 5.16
C ASP A 445 14.44 -24.05 5.96
N GLU A 446 14.96 -23.96 7.18
CA GLU A 446 15.11 -25.09 8.11
C GLU A 446 13.77 -25.60 8.66
N LEU A 447 12.87 -24.71 9.07
CA LEU A 447 11.54 -25.08 9.59
C LEU A 447 10.68 -25.66 8.47
N ILE A 448 10.67 -25.01 7.29
CA ILE A 448 9.99 -25.51 6.09
C ILE A 448 10.48 -26.92 5.74
N LEU A 449 11.79 -27.15 5.74
CA LEU A 449 12.36 -28.46 5.46
C LEU A 449 11.93 -29.53 6.49
N SER A 450 11.83 -29.15 7.77
CA SER A 450 11.33 -30.02 8.83
C SER A 450 9.87 -30.42 8.56
N ASP A 451 9.02 -29.45 8.23
CA ASP A 451 7.60 -29.66 7.97
C ASP A 451 7.36 -30.51 6.71
N ILE A 452 8.16 -30.28 5.64
CA ILE A 452 8.14 -31.12 4.43
C ILE A 452 8.51 -32.57 4.77
N LYS A 453 9.56 -32.80 5.55
CA LYS A 453 9.99 -34.16 5.94
C LYS A 453 8.93 -34.86 6.76
N GLU A 454 8.24 -34.15 7.66
CA GLU A 454 7.15 -34.71 8.44
C GLU A 454 5.95 -35.07 7.54
N ALA A 455 5.59 -34.21 6.59
CA ALA A 455 4.49 -34.46 5.67
C ALA A 455 4.75 -35.59 4.65
N LEU A 456 6.03 -35.92 4.37
CA LEU A 456 6.41 -37.03 3.49
C LEU A 456 6.48 -38.40 4.21
N LYS A 457 6.45 -38.42 5.53
CA LYS A 457 6.22 -39.66 6.31
C LYS A 457 4.76 -40.11 6.13
#